data_AF-A0A5C5VV71-F1
#
_entry.id   AF-A0A5C5VV71-F1
#
_cell.length_a   1.000
_cell.length_b   1.000
_cell.length_c   1.000
_cell.angle_alpha   90.00
_cell.angle_beta   90.00
_cell.angle_gamma   90.00
#
_symmetry.space_group_name_H-M   'P 1'
#
loop_
_entity.id
_entity.type
_entity.pdbx_description
1 polymer ?
#
loop_
_entity_poly.entity_id
_entity_poly.type
_entity_poly.pdbx_seq_one_letter_code
_entity_poly.pdbx_strand_id
1 'polypeptide(L)'
;MAILTELRDPRIEHVTVTGVQVSGDMRSAKVRVSIMGDEKRQQLALRGLQSSAGFLQGRISDRIDTRYTPKLQFELDEGVKKSIAIAKMLSDVLPEEVASEEPDTDPDTAGTAEAE
;
A
#
# COMPACT_ATOMS: atom_id res chain seq x y z
N MET A 1 0.46 13.95 3.45
CA MET A 1 1.61 13.10 3.10
C MET A 1 2.76 13.47 4.02
N ALA A 2 3.23 12.58 4.90
CA ALA A 2 4.38 12.85 5.79
C ALA A 2 5.58 11.95 5.46
N ILE A 3 5.30 10.69 5.11
CA ILE A 3 6.33 9.68 4.82
C ILE A 3 7.06 10.01 3.50
N LEU A 4 6.35 10.48 2.46
CA LEU A 4 6.94 10.78 1.14
C LEU A 4 7.62 12.16 1.04
N THR A 5 7.31 13.10 1.93
CA THR A 5 7.69 14.52 1.76
C THR A 5 8.47 15.11 2.94
N GLU A 6 8.40 14.51 4.13
CA GLU A 6 8.99 15.07 5.34
C GLU A 6 10.14 14.23 5.91
N LEU A 7 10.24 12.94 5.55
CA LEU A 7 11.39 12.10 5.91
C LEU A 7 12.53 12.34 4.90
N ARG A 8 13.56 13.06 5.34
CA ARG A 8 14.82 13.28 4.61
C ARG A 8 15.91 12.33 5.10
N ASP A 9 15.65 11.03 5.09
CA ASP A 9 16.69 10.03 5.34
C ASP A 9 16.99 9.29 4.04
N PRO A 10 18.23 9.35 3.50
CA PRO A 10 18.62 8.63 2.29
C PRO A 10 18.49 7.11 2.42
N ARG A 11 18.35 6.58 3.65
CA ARG A 11 18.07 5.15 3.88
C ARG A 11 16.61 4.78 3.65
N ILE A 12 15.72 5.77 3.58
CA ILE A 12 14.27 5.62 3.44
C ILE A 12 13.89 6.12 2.03
N GLU A 13 14.66 5.71 1.03
CA GLU A 13 14.37 5.96 -0.38
C GLU A 13 13.48 4.84 -0.94
N HIS A 14 12.54 5.20 -1.82
CA HIS A 14 11.62 4.25 -2.49
C HIS A 14 10.74 3.40 -1.55
N VAL A 15 10.32 3.96 -0.42
CA VAL A 15 9.37 3.33 0.50
C VAL A 15 7.93 3.73 0.13
N THR A 16 7.06 2.73 0.00
CA THR A 16 5.63 2.91 -0.23
C THR A 16 4.84 2.29 0.91
N VAL A 17 3.89 3.02 1.49
CA VAL A 17 2.94 2.44 2.47
C VAL A 17 1.83 1.75 1.72
N THR A 18 1.67 0.45 1.93
CA THR A 18 0.63 -0.36 1.26
C THR A 18 -0.62 -0.50 2.10
N GLY A 19 -0.50 -0.39 3.42
CA GLY A 19 -1.65 -0.43 4.31
C GLY A 19 -1.30 -0.16 5.77
N VAL A 20 -2.32 0.12 6.57
CA VAL A 20 -2.19 0.33 8.02
C VAL A 20 -3.29 -0.43 8.73
N GLN A 21 -2.92 -1.18 9.77
CA GLN A 21 -3.84 -1.88 10.65
C GLN A 21 -3.72 -1.30 12.06
N VAL A 22 -4.78 -0.68 12.54
CA VAL A 22 -4.83 -0.06 13.87
C VAL A 22 -5.58 -1.00 14.82
N SER A 23 -5.08 -1.14 16.05
CA SER A 23 -5.80 -1.89 17.09
C SER A 23 -7.09 -1.18 17.50
N GLY A 24 -8.09 -1.94 17.95
CA GLY A 24 -9.40 -1.37 18.33
C GLY A 24 -9.34 -0.37 19.49
N ASP A 25 -8.28 -0.42 20.31
CA ASP A 25 -8.01 0.52 21.39
C ASP A 25 -7.18 1.75 20.96
N MET A 26 -6.84 1.86 19.67
CA MET A 26 -5.99 2.90 19.06
C MET A 26 -4.62 3.10 19.73
N ARG A 27 -4.13 2.12 20.50
CA ARG A 27 -2.80 2.20 21.15
C ARG A 27 -1.67 1.74 20.26
N SER A 28 -1.96 0.92 19.26
CA SER A 28 -0.96 0.36 18.34
C SER A 28 -1.44 0.43 16.89
N ALA A 29 -0.51 0.70 15.98
CA ALA A 29 -0.77 0.68 14.55
C ALA A 29 0.38 -0.03 13.83
N LYS A 30 0.06 -1.08 13.09
CA LYS A 30 0.98 -1.78 12.21
C LYS A 30 0.89 -1.18 10.81
N VAL A 31 2.00 -0.65 10.33
CA VAL A 31 2.14 -0.02 9.02
C VAL A 31 2.89 -0.99 8.12
N ARG A 32 2.22 -1.47 7.07
CA ARG A 32 2.81 -2.31 6.04
C ARG A 32 3.47 -1.43 4.99
N VAL A 33 4.74 -1.72 4.71
CA VAL A 33 5.54 -0.96 3.75
C VAL A 33 6.15 -1.87 2.70
N SER A 34 6.09 -1.45 1.44
CA SER A 34 6.86 -2.02 0.34
C SER A 34 8.08 -1.15 0.10
N ILE A 35 9.25 -1.79 0.01
CA ILE A 35 10.53 -1.11 -0.17
C ILE A 35 11.19 -1.73 -1.40
N MET A 36 11.48 -0.91 -2.40
CA MET A 36 12.15 -1.38 -3.62
C MET A 36 13.64 -1.62 -3.34
N GLY A 37 14.16 -2.78 -3.74
CA GLY A 37 15.59 -3.12 -3.66
C GLY A 37 15.91 -4.39 -2.86
N ASP A 38 17.20 -4.63 -2.65
CA ASP A 38 17.73 -5.84 -2.00
C ASP A 38 17.36 -5.94 -0.52
N GLU A 39 17.36 -7.16 0.02
CA GLU A 39 17.00 -7.45 1.42
C GLU A 39 17.82 -6.62 2.45
N LYS A 40 19.10 -6.37 2.18
CA LYS A 40 19.93 -5.50 3.01
C LYS A 40 19.40 -4.06 3.05
N ARG A 41 18.97 -3.51 1.92
CA ARG A 41 18.39 -2.17 1.83
C ARG A 41 17.04 -2.12 2.53
N GLN A 42 16.22 -3.17 2.34
CA GLN A 42 14.93 -3.29 3.03
C GLN A 42 15.09 -3.25 4.56
N GLN A 43 16.05 -4.00 5.12
CA GLN A 43 16.33 -3.99 6.55
C GLN A 43 16.86 -2.63 7.05
N LEU A 44 17.73 -1.97 6.28
CA LEU A 44 18.25 -0.65 6.63
C LEU A 44 17.13 0.41 6.62
N ALA A 45 16.27 0.38 5.61
CA ALA A 45 15.13 1.27 5.49
C ALA A 45 14.10 1.03 6.60
N LEU A 46 13.82 -0.22 6.94
CA LEU A 46 12.98 -0.59 8.10
C LEU A 46 13.52 0.01 9.40
N ARG A 47 14.83 -0.12 9.67
CA ARG A 47 15.44 0.50 10.85
C ARG A 47 15.32 2.01 10.82
N GLY A 48 15.55 2.64 9.67
CA GLY A 48 15.37 4.09 9.50
C GLY A 48 13.93 4.53 9.82
N LEU A 49 12.93 3.85 9.25
CA LEU A 49 11.51 4.11 9.54
C LEU A 49 11.20 3.97 11.03
N GLN A 50 11.77 2.95 11.68
CA GLN A 50 11.55 2.71 13.10
C GLN A 50 12.21 3.80 13.97
N SER A 51 13.37 4.32 13.58
CA SER A 51 13.98 5.50 14.22
C SER A 51 13.15 6.77 14.02
N SER A 52 12.53 6.94 12.85
CA SER A 52 11.64 8.07 12.55
C SER A 52 10.22 7.94 13.11
N ALA A 53 9.89 6.82 13.76
CA ALA A 53 8.55 6.53 14.27
C ALA A 53 8.03 7.61 15.24
N GLY A 54 8.90 8.14 16.11
CA GLY A 54 8.54 9.19 17.06
C GLY A 54 8.20 10.52 16.39
N PHE A 55 8.98 10.90 15.37
CA PHE A 55 8.71 12.09 14.56
C PHE A 55 7.37 11.96 13.84
N LEU A 56 7.12 10.80 13.22
CA LEU A 56 5.85 10.50 12.56
C LEU A 56 4.67 10.51 13.54
N GLN A 57 4.84 9.99 14.75
CA GLN A 57 3.82 10.04 15.81
C GLN A 57 3.46 11.48 16.19
N GLY A 58 4.44 12.38 16.36
CA GLY A 58 4.18 13.79 16.63
C GLY A 58 3.33 14.43 15.55
N ARG A 59 3.67 14.18 14.27
CA ARG A 59 2.91 14.69 13.12
C ARG A 59 1.50 14.11 13.00
N ILE A 60 1.29 12.89 13.48
CA ILE A 60 -0.04 12.27 13.55
C ILE A 60 -0.85 12.93 14.66
N SER A 61 -0.25 13.16 15.83
CA SER A 61 -0.89 13.84 16.95
C SER A 61 -1.34 15.26 16.60
N ASP A 62 -0.54 15.99 15.79
CA ASP A 62 -0.90 17.34 15.35
C ASP A 62 -2.09 17.36 14.38
N ARG A 63 -2.33 16.25 13.65
CA ARG A 63 -3.34 16.16 12.60
C ARG A 63 -4.62 15.44 13.04
N ILE A 64 -4.56 14.62 14.09
CA ILE A 64 -5.67 13.80 14.54
C ILE A 64 -5.86 14.00 16.04
N ASP A 65 -7.01 14.56 16.41
CA ASP A 65 -7.39 14.77 17.81
C ASP A 65 -7.87 13.44 18.42
N THR A 66 -6.92 12.71 19.00
CA THR A 66 -7.13 11.40 19.61
C THR A 66 -6.61 11.41 21.02
N ARG A 67 -7.31 10.73 21.94
CA ARG A 67 -6.89 10.61 23.35
C ARG A 67 -5.52 9.97 23.49
N TYR A 68 -5.18 9.05 22.59
CA TYR A 68 -3.89 8.36 22.53
C TYR A 68 -3.41 8.33 21.09
N THR A 69 -2.19 8.77 20.86
CA THR A 69 -1.52 8.58 19.58
C THR A 69 -1.01 7.13 19.48
N PRO A 70 -1.40 6.37 18.45
CA PRO A 70 -1.00 4.98 18.32
C PRO A 70 0.52 4.85 18.15
N LYS A 71 1.11 3.84 18.80
CA LYS A 71 2.50 3.46 18.55
C LYS A 71 2.61 2.79 17.18
N LEU A 72 3.37 3.42 16.29
CA LEU A 72 3.65 2.91 14.95
C LEU A 72 4.69 1.77 15.00
N GLN A 73 4.35 0.65 14.38
CA GLN A 73 5.25 -0.47 14.09
C GLN A 73 5.29 -0.66 12.58
N PHE A 74 6.50 -0.80 12.02
CA PHE A 74 6.68 -0.96 10.59
C PHE A 74 7.03 -2.41 10.26
N GLU A 75 6.35 -2.98 9.27
CA GLU A 75 6.57 -4.34 8.79
C GLU A 75 6.63 -4.32 7.26
N LEU A 76 7.48 -5.17 6.67
CA LEU A 76 7.51 -5.33 5.21
C LEU A 76 6.24 -6.00 4.73
N ASP A 77 5.71 -5.52 3.61
CA ASP A 77 4.53 -6.10 3.00
C ASP A 77 4.87 -7.40 2.26
N GLU A 78 4.56 -8.53 2.87
CA GLU A 78 4.64 -9.85 2.23
C GLU A 78 3.42 -10.16 1.35
N GLY A 79 2.39 -9.29 1.36
CA GLY A 79 1.12 -9.51 0.65
C GLY A 79 1.29 -9.68 -0.86
N VAL A 80 2.25 -8.98 -1.48
CA VAL A 80 2.55 -9.13 -2.91
C VAL A 80 3.12 -10.51 -3.22
N LYS A 81 4.07 -11.00 -2.40
CA LYS A 81 4.62 -12.35 -2.57
C LYS A 81 3.53 -13.41 -2.40
N LYS A 82 2.65 -13.21 -1.42
CA LYS A 82 1.57 -14.14 -1.11
C LYS A 82 0.50 -14.18 -2.20
N SER A 83 0.12 -13.04 -2.77
CA SER A 83 -0.85 -12.96 -3.88
C SER A 83 -0.31 -13.62 -5.15
N ILE A 84 0.96 -13.44 -5.50
CA ILE A 84 1.60 -14.15 -6.62
C ILE A 84 1.60 -15.67 -6.37
N ALA A 85 1.94 -16.10 -5.15
CA ALA A 85 1.92 -17.52 -4.79
C ALA A 85 0.51 -18.12 -4.88
N ILE A 86 -0.51 -17.40 -4.40
CA ILE A 86 -1.91 -17.82 -4.50
C ILE A 86 -2.36 -17.86 -5.97
N ALA A 87 -2.07 -16.83 -6.77
CA ALA A 87 -2.40 -16.79 -8.19
C ALA A 87 -1.79 -17.98 -8.94
N LYS A 88 -0.51 -18.29 -8.66
CA LYS A 88 0.16 -19.47 -9.23
C LYS A 88 -0.55 -20.76 -8.84
N MET A 89 -0.90 -20.93 -7.56
CA MET A 89 -1.65 -22.11 -7.10
C MET A 89 -3.05 -22.19 -7.70
N LEU A 90 -3.74 -21.07 -7.94
CA LEU A 90 -5.03 -21.07 -8.63
C LEU A 90 -4.89 -21.45 -10.10
N SER A 91 -3.88 -20.91 -10.81
CA SER A 91 -3.60 -21.28 -12.20
C SER A 91 -3.24 -22.76 -12.37
N ASP A 92 -2.60 -23.37 -11.37
CA ASP A 92 -2.28 -24.81 -11.38
C ASP A 92 -3.53 -25.70 -11.17
N VAL A 93 -4.64 -25.15 -10.64
CA VAL A 93 -5.86 -25.90 -10.28
C VAL A 93 -7.04 -25.61 -11.23
N LEU A 94 -7.12 -24.41 -11.81
CA LEU A 94 -8.13 -24.11 -12.83
C LEU A 94 -7.67 -24.62 -14.21
N PRO A 95 -8.49 -25.44 -14.92
CA PRO A 95 -8.26 -25.70 -16.33
C PRO A 95 -8.39 -24.39 -17.14
N GLU A 96 -7.64 -24.26 -18.23
CA GLU A 96 -7.61 -23.10 -19.12
C GLU A 96 -8.95 -22.85 -19.84
N GLU A 97 -9.99 -22.41 -19.14
CA GLU A 97 -11.24 -21.96 -19.77
C GLU A 97 -11.85 -20.78 -19.02
N VAL A 98 -11.20 -19.61 -19.06
CA VAL A 98 -11.92 -18.31 -19.17
C VAL A 98 -11.00 -17.26 -19.80
N ALA A 99 -10.63 -17.47 -21.06
CA ALA A 99 -10.13 -16.42 -21.93
C ALA A 99 -11.22 -16.09 -22.94
N SER A 100 -12.21 -15.29 -22.54
CA SER A 100 -13.09 -14.53 -23.45
C SER A 100 -14.17 -13.80 -22.65
N GLU A 101 -13.82 -12.67 -22.06
CA GLU A 101 -14.74 -11.53 -22.01
C GLU A 101 -13.91 -10.30 -22.31
N GLU A 102 -13.83 -9.95 -23.60
CA GLU A 102 -13.54 -8.58 -24.00
C GLU A 102 -14.62 -7.70 -23.35
N PRO A 103 -14.26 -6.59 -22.68
CA PRO A 103 -15.28 -5.63 -22.30
C PRO A 103 -15.80 -4.98 -23.59
N ASP A 104 -16.97 -5.43 -24.04
CA ASP A 104 -17.82 -4.73 -25.00
C ASP A 104 -17.91 -3.26 -24.56
N THR A 105 -17.12 -2.44 -25.23
CA THR A 105 -17.19 -0.99 -25.09
C THR A 105 -18.27 -0.54 -26.07
N ASP A 106 -19.53 -0.68 -25.65
CA ASP A 106 -20.64 0.05 -26.25
C ASP A 106 -20.71 1.44 -25.59
N PRO A 107 -20.33 2.49 -26.32
CA PRO A 107 -21.11 3.71 -26.25
C PRO A 107 -21.22 4.35 -27.64
N ASP A 108 -22.33 4.12 -28.34
CA ASP A 108 -23.14 5.27 -28.76
C ASP A 108 -24.56 4.84 -29.16
N THR A 109 -25.51 5.14 -28.29
CA THR A 109 -26.94 5.13 -28.61
C THR A 109 -27.32 6.52 -29.10
N ALA A 110 -27.94 6.54 -30.28
CA ALA A 110 -28.91 7.53 -30.75
C ALA A 110 -28.41 8.94 -31.10
N GLY A 111 -28.22 9.13 -32.41
CA GLY A 111 -29.18 9.90 -33.21
C GLY A 111 -29.27 11.40 -32.94
N THR A 112 -28.75 12.19 -33.87
CA THR A 112 -29.49 13.35 -34.37
C THR A 112 -29.31 13.41 -35.87
N ALA A 113 -30.42 13.15 -36.57
CA ALA A 113 -30.56 13.44 -37.98
C ALA A 113 -30.85 14.93 -38.12
N GLU A 114 -30.01 15.65 -38.84
CA GLU A 114 -30.38 16.88 -39.54
C GLU A 114 -29.71 16.82 -40.93
N ALA A 115 -30.55 16.60 -41.95
CA ALA A 115 -30.21 16.70 -43.36
C ALA A 115 -30.79 18.01 -43.92
N GLU A 116 -30.08 18.57 -44.89
CA GLU A 116 -30.53 19.61 -45.83
C GLU A 116 -31.88 19.34 -46.49
#